data_AF-A0A971D431-F1
#
_entry.id   AF-A0A971D431-F1
#
_cell.length_a   1.000
_cell.length_b   1.000
_cell.length_c   1.000
_cell.angle_alpha   90.00
_cell.angle_beta   90.00
_cell.angle_gamma   90.00
#
_symmetry.space_group_name_H-M   'P 1'
#
loop_
_entity.id
_entity.type
_entity.pdbx_description
1 polymer ?
#
loop_
_entity_poly.entity_id
_entity_poly.type
_entity_poly.pdbx_seq_one_letter_code
_entity_poly.pdbx_strand_id
1 'polypeptide(L)' 'MTKLRDQFSRKKWKDCCGKGCKKCAIAQAYQEEYGRKDGLERLNADRKAVKKGGKKGGK' A
#
# COMPACT_ATOMS: atom_id res chain seq x y z
N MET A 1 -3.69 -10.86 4.32
CA MET A 1 -4.12 -9.68 3.53
C MET A 1 -4.66 -8.67 4.51
N THR A 2 -4.06 -7.49 4.61
CA THR A 2 -4.52 -6.38 5.45
C THR A 2 -5.82 -5.82 4.89
N LYS A 3 -6.82 -5.55 5.73
CA LYS A 3 -8.12 -4.96 5.32
C LYS A 3 -7.92 -3.66 4.54
N LEU A 4 -6.96 -2.84 4.97
CA LEU A 4 -6.60 -1.60 4.26
C LEU A 4 -6.15 -1.84 2.82
N ARG A 5 -5.45 -2.95 2.54
CA ARG A 5 -5.03 -3.25 1.16
C ARG A 5 -6.18 -3.47 0.21
N ASP A 6 -7.20 -4.16 0.68
CA ASP A 6 -8.37 -4.49 -0.11
C ASP A 6 -9.30 -3.28 -0.29
N GLN A 7 -9.36 -2.40 0.71
CA GLN A 7 -10.13 -1.14 0.64
C GLN A 7 -9.65 -0.18 -0.45
N PHE A 8 -8.41 -0.30 -0.92
CA PHE A 8 -7.87 0.56 -1.97
C PHE A 8 -7.65 -0.22 -3.26
N SER A 9 -8.21 0.25 -4.37
CA SER A 9 -7.98 -0.37 -5.69
C SER A 9 -6.51 -0.31 -6.11
N ARG A 10 -6.05 -1.30 -6.88
CA ARG A 10 -4.67 -1.38 -7.42
C ARG A 10 -4.21 -0.09 -8.12
N LYS A 11 -5.13 0.66 -8.74
CA LYS A 11 -4.84 1.94 -9.41
C LYS A 11 -4.38 3.01 -8.40
N LYS A 12 -5.06 3.10 -7.25
CA LYS A 12 -4.71 3.96 -6.12
C LYS A 12 -3.36 3.55 -5.50
N TRP A 13 -3.09 2.23 -5.42
CA TRP A 13 -1.78 1.70 -4.99
C TRP A 13 -0.63 2.07 -5.93
N LYS A 14 -0.89 2.07 -7.24
CA LYS A 14 0.09 2.42 -8.29
C LYS A 14 0.42 3.91 -8.26
N ASP A 15 -0.59 4.75 -8.01
CA ASP A 15 -0.48 6.20 -7.86
C ASP A 15 0.14 6.62 -6.52
N CYS A 16 -0.01 5.79 -5.48
CA CYS A 16 0.54 6.08 -4.16
C CYS A 16 2.08 6.15 -4.15
N CYS A 17 2.60 7.28 -3.65
CA CYS A 17 4.00 7.44 -3.31
C CYS A 17 4.30 6.77 -1.96
N GLY A 18 4.87 5.57 -2.00
CA GLY A 18 5.28 4.78 -0.82
C GLY A 18 6.44 5.36 0.00
N LYS A 19 6.69 6.67 -0.10
CA LYS A 19 7.52 7.46 0.84
C LYS A 19 6.67 8.13 1.93
N GLY A 20 5.36 7.89 1.98
CA GLY A 20 4.46 8.58 2.91
C GLY A 20 4.04 9.94 2.39
N CYS A 21 3.62 10.01 1.12
CA CYS A 21 3.01 11.24 0.62
C CYS A 21 1.72 11.51 1.39
N LYS A 22 1.60 12.71 1.98
CA LYS A 22 0.36 13.21 2.59
C LYS A 22 -0.85 13.14 1.64
N LYS A 23 -0.64 13.19 0.32
CA LYS A 23 -1.71 13.04 -0.69
C LYS A 23 -2.19 11.60 -0.88
N CYS A 24 -1.47 10.60 -0.36
CA CYS A 24 -1.88 9.21 -0.51
C CYS A 24 -2.75 8.78 0.67
N ALA A 25 -4.06 8.67 0.43
CA ALA A 25 -5.02 8.16 1.41
C ALA A 25 -4.63 6.79 1.98
N ILE A 26 -3.96 5.96 1.18
CA ILE A 26 -3.42 4.66 1.64
C ILE A 26 -2.32 4.87 2.68
N ALA A 27 -1.38 5.79 2.42
CA ALA A 27 -0.30 6.06 3.36
C ALA A 27 -0.86 6.62 4.68
N GLN A 28 -1.84 7.52 4.58
CA GLN A 28 -2.50 8.10 5.74
C GLN A 28 -3.22 7.03 6.57
N ALA A 29 -4.05 6.19 5.94
CA ALA A 29 -4.78 5.13 6.64
C ALA A 29 -3.85 4.11 7.30
N TYR A 30 -2.75 3.74 6.64
CA TYR A 30 -1.74 2.85 7.24
C TYR A 30 -1.03 3.52 8.43
N GLN A 31 -0.74 4.82 8.35
CA GLN A 31 -0.11 5.56 9.44
C GLN A 31 -1.08 5.82 10.61
N GLU A 32 -2.38 5.98 10.36
CA GLU A 32 -3.41 6.07 11.39
C GLU A 32 -3.65 4.72 12.07
N GLU A 33 -3.69 3.61 11.32
CA GLU A 33 -3.99 2.29 11.89
C GLU A 33 -2.78 1.65 12.60
N TYR A 34 -1.57 1.79 12.06
CA TYR A 34 -0.36 1.15 12.59
C TYR A 34 0.68 2.12 13.15
N GLY A 35 0.44 3.42 13.07
CA GLY A 35 1.44 4.44 13.44
C GLY A 35 2.39 4.80 12.31
N ARG A 36 3.10 5.92 12.47
CA ARG A 36 3.85 6.56 11.39
C ARG A 36 4.95 5.67 10.78
N LYS A 37 5.65 4.90 11.61
CA LYS A 37 6.81 4.07 11.25
C LYS A 37 6.37 2.70 10.71
N ASP A 38 5.58 1.98 11.51
CA ASP A 38 5.02 0.66 11.16
C ASP A 38 4.08 0.73 9.95
N GLY A 39 3.22 1.76 9.89
CA GLY A 39 2.34 2.02 8.76
C GLY A 39 3.09 2.25 7.46
N LEU A 40 4.23 2.95 7.50
CA LEU A 40 5.09 3.16 6.33
C LEU A 40 5.73 1.86 5.85
N GLU A 41 6.23 1.02 6.76
CA GLU A 41 6.82 -0.27 6.40
C GLU A 41 5.78 -1.21 5.78
N ARG A 42 4.60 -1.34 6.40
CA ARG A 42 3.49 -2.14 5.90
C ARG A 42 2.96 -1.62 4.56
N LEU A 43 2.79 -0.30 4.42
CA LEU A 43 2.42 0.33 3.15
C LEU A 43 3.41 -0.03 2.04
N ASN A 44 4.71 0.02 2.32
CA ASN A 44 5.73 -0.26 1.32
C ASN A 44 5.74 -1.74 0.93
N ALA A 45 5.58 -2.64 1.90
CA ALA A 45 5.45 -4.08 1.67
C ALA A 45 4.23 -4.41 0.79
N ASP A 46 3.05 -3.88 1.13
CA ASP A 46 1.83 -4.11 0.35
C ASP A 46 1.90 -3.45 -1.02
N ARG A 47 2.45 -2.24 -1.13
CA ARG A 47 2.68 -1.58 -2.41
C ARG A 47 3.63 -2.39 -3.30
N LYS A 48 4.69 -2.96 -2.73
CA LYS A 48 5.59 -3.87 -3.44
C LYS A 48 4.87 -5.13 -3.89
N ALA A 49 4.00 -5.70 -3.04
CA ALA A 49 3.18 -6.85 -3.39
C ALA A 49 2.18 -6.55 -4.53
N VAL A 50 1.51 -5.39 -4.51
CA VAL A 50 0.61 -4.94 -5.58
C VAL A 50 1.37 -4.68 -6.88
N LYS A 51 2.57 -4.07 -6.81
CA LYS A 51 3.43 -3.85 -8.00
C LYS A 51 3.96 -5.16 -8.57
N LYS A 52 4.38 -6.10 -7.72
CA LYS A 52 4.92 -7.42 -8.11
C LYS A 52 3.83 -8.40 -8.55
N GLY A 53 2.59 -8.21 -8.08
CA GLY A 53 1.40 -8.96 -8.49
C GLY A 53 1.00 -8.78 -9.96
N GLY A 54 1.65 -7.88 -10.71
CA GLY A 54 1.58 -7.85 -12.17
C GLY A 54 2.35 -8.98 -12.87
N LYS A 55 3.16 -9.78 -12.15
CA LYS A 55 4.03 -10.83 -12.72
C LYS A 55 3.95 -12.17 -11.99
N LYS A 56 2.76 -12.64 -11.60
CA LYS A 56 2.56 -14.05 -11.27
C LYS A 56 1.16 -14.56 -11.64
N GLY A 57 0.84 -14.40 -12.92
CA GLY A 57 0.01 -15.36 -13.65
C GLY A 57 0.96 -16.15 -14.54
N GLY A 58 1.68 -17.10 -13.97
CA GLY A 58 2.44 -18.11 -14.70
C GLY A 58 1.99 -19.43 -14.11
N LYS A 59 0.99 -20.02 -14.77
CA LYS A 59 0.43 -21.34 -14.52
C LYS A 59 1.52 -22.41 -14.60
#